data_AF-A0A2K1YI26-F1
#
_entry.id   AF-A0A2K1YI26-F1
#
_cell.length_a   1.000
_cell.length_b   1.000
_cell.length_c   1.000
_cell.angle_alpha   90.00
_cell.angle_beta   90.00
_cell.angle_gamma   90.00
#
_symmetry.space_group_name_H-M   'P 1'
#
loop_
_entity.id
_entity.type
_entity.pdbx_description
1 polymer ?
#
loop_
_entity_poly.entity_id
_entity_poly.type
_entity_poly.pdbx_seq_one_letter_code
_entity_poly.pdbx_strand_id
1 'polypeptide(L)' 'MEMVGTKTWCVAKPSSDQATLLANINYACSHVDCQILQKGYACFSPDSLISHASIAMN' A
#
# COMPACT_ATOMS: atom_id res chain seq x y z
N MET A 1 -2.85 15.18 27.23
CA MET A 1 -1.62 14.68 26.60
C MET A 1 -2.03 13.48 25.77
N GLU A 2 -2.56 13.71 24.57
CA GLU A 2 -2.79 12.60 23.64
C GLU A 2 -1.40 12.07 23.26
N MET A 3 -1.14 10.81 23.60
CA MET A 3 0.01 10.13 23.01
C MET A 3 -0.28 10.06 21.52
N VAL A 4 0.33 10.97 20.75
CA VAL A 4 0.54 10.76 19.32
C VAL A 4 1.38 9.49 19.24
N GLY A 5 0.71 8.33 19.22
CA GLY A 5 1.37 7.09 18.87
C GLY A 5 2.05 7.38 17.55
N THR A 6 3.38 7.27 17.51
CA THR A 6 4.13 7.47 16.28
C THR A 6 3.63 6.42 15.30
N LYS A 7 2.65 6.79 14.47
CA LYS A 7 2.14 5.98 13.39
C LYS A 7 3.33 5.76 12.47
N THR A 8 3.87 4.56 12.56
CA THR A 8 5.02 4.17 11.74
C THR A 8 4.46 3.89 10.37
N TRP A 9 4.93 4.62 9.37
CA TRP A 9 4.54 4.40 7.99
C TRP A 9 5.50 3.40 7.34
N CYS A 10 4.98 2.24 6.97
CA CYS A 10 5.75 1.22 6.24
C CYS A 10 5.80 1.56 4.75
N VAL A 11 6.96 1.37 4.11
CA VAL A 11 7.12 1.56 2.66
C VAL A 11 7.67 0.28 2.05
N ALA A 12 7.09 -0.14 0.93
CA ALA A 12 7.55 -1.30 0.18
C ALA A 12 9.00 -1.10 -0.28
N LYS A 13 9.81 -2.16 -0.13
CA LYS A 13 11.23 -2.10 -0.45
C LYS A 13 11.43 -1.92 -1.97
N PRO A 14 12.19 -0.90 -2.43
CA PRO A 14 12.40 -0.65 -3.87
C PRO A 14 13.09 -1.77 -4.63
N SER A 15 13.85 -2.62 -3.93
CA SER A 15 14.55 -3.77 -4.51
C SER A 15 13.69 -5.04 -4.55
N SER A 16 12.39 -4.96 -4.20
CA SER A 16 11.49 -6.11 -4.28
C SER A 16 11.04 -6.37 -5.70
N ASP A 17 10.90 -7.64 -6.05
CA ASP A 17 10.37 -8.04 -7.35
C ASP A 17 8.90 -7.63 -7.52
N GLN A 18 8.53 -7.28 -8.75
CA GLN A 18 7.15 -6.88 -9.08
C GLN A 18 6.13 -7.97 -8.72
N ALA A 19 6.49 -9.25 -8.89
CA ALA A 19 5.65 -10.38 -8.53
C ALA A 19 5.35 -10.41 -7.02
N THR A 20 6.36 -10.14 -6.19
CA THR A 20 6.22 -10.06 -4.73
C THR A 20 5.35 -8.87 -4.32
N LEU A 21 5.54 -7.70 -4.96
CA LEU A 21 4.72 -6.53 -4.71
C LEU A 21 3.25 -6.78 -5.04
N LEU A 22 2.98 -7.40 -6.19
CA LEU A 22 1.61 -7.73 -6.60
C LEU A 22 0.98 -8.78 -5.68
N ALA A 23 1.74 -9.79 -5.25
CA ALA A 23 1.28 -10.78 -4.29
C ALA A 23 0.89 -10.11 -2.95
N ASN A 24 1.70 -9.17 -2.47
CA ASN A 24 1.41 -8.41 -1.26
C ASN A 24 0.16 -7.53 -1.39
N ILE A 25 -0.02 -6.85 -2.53
CA ILE A 25 -1.23 -6.06 -2.80
C ILE A 25 -2.45 -6.98 -2.78
N ASN A 26 -2.43 -8.08 -3.55
CA ASN A 26 -3.55 -9.03 -3.62
C ASN A 26 -3.88 -9.63 -2.25
N TYR A 27 -2.85 -9.96 -1.46
CA TYR A 27 -3.01 -10.43 -0.09
C TYR A 27 -3.66 -9.37 0.80
N ALA A 28 -3.19 -8.13 0.77
CA ALA A 28 -3.80 -7.06 1.55
C ALA A 28 -5.27 -6.84 1.13
N CYS A 29 -5.54 -6.77 -0.16
CA CYS A 29 -6.89 -6.55 -0.70
C CYS A 29 -7.87 -7.70 -0.46
N SER A 30 -7.39 -8.90 -0.11
CA SER A 30 -8.28 -9.98 0.35
C SER A 30 -8.70 -9.81 1.82
N HIS A 31 -8.03 -8.93 2.57
CA HIS A 31 -8.29 -8.67 3.99
C HIS A 31 -8.85 -7.27 4.25
N VAL A 32 -8.52 -6.29 3.41
CA VAL A 32 -8.96 -4.88 3.52
C VAL A 32 -9.47 -4.35 2.18
N ASP A 33 -10.24 -3.27 2.22
CA ASP A 33 -10.76 -2.64 1.01
C ASP A 33 -9.68 -1.80 0.29
N CYS A 34 -9.35 -2.21 -0.93
CA CYS A 34 -8.37 -1.55 -1.79
C CYS A 34 -9.00 -0.62 -2.84
N GLN A 35 -10.28 -0.24 -2.73
CA GLN A 35 -10.93 0.68 -3.67
C GLN A 35 -10.12 1.96 -3.92
N ILE A 36 -9.46 2.49 -2.89
CA ILE A 36 -8.65 3.72 -3.00
C ILE A 36 -7.45 3.61 -3.95
N LEU A 37 -7.01 2.39 -4.26
CA LEU A 37 -5.92 2.11 -5.19
C LEU A 37 -6.39 1.95 -6.64
N GLN A 38 -7.70 1.99 -6.91
CA GLN A 38 -8.23 1.85 -8.26
C GLN A 38 -8.19 3.18 -9.03
N LYS A 39 -8.14 3.08 -10.37
CA LYS A 39 -8.22 4.24 -11.27
C LYS A 39 -9.45 5.10 -10.93
N GLY A 40 -9.20 6.39 -10.70
CA GLY A 40 -10.24 7.36 -10.32
C GLY A 40 -10.27 7.73 -8.85
N TYR A 41 -9.51 7.03 -7.99
CA TYR A 41 -9.36 7.37 -6.57
C TYR A 41 -8.07 8.14 -6.27
N ALA A 42 -8.04 8.81 -5.12
CA ALA A 42 -6.96 9.71 -4.72
C ALA A 42 -5.59 9.01 -4.58
N CYS A 43 -5.57 7.72 -4.22
CA CYS A 43 -4.35 6.95 -3.98
C CYS A 43 -3.90 6.09 -5.18
N PHE A 44 -4.51 6.29 -6.35
CA PHE A 44 -4.11 5.58 -7.57
C PHE A 44 -2.78 6.11 -8.15
N SER A 45 -2.57 7.43 -8.14
CA SER A 45 -1.39 8.05 -8.73
C SER A 45 -0.32 8.34 -7.66
N PRO A 46 0.95 7.96 -7.89
CA PRO A 46 1.50 7.32 -9.08
C PRO A 46 1.08 5.84 -9.21
N ASP A 47 0.78 5.40 -10.44
CA ASP A 47 0.42 4.02 -10.78
C ASP A 47 1.67 3.12 -10.71
N SER A 48 2.10 2.82 -9.49
CA SER A 48 3.30 2.05 -9.17
C SER A 48 2.96 0.98 -8.16
N LEU A 49 3.40 -0.25 -8.43
CA LEU A 49 3.26 -1.37 -7.51
C LEU A 49 3.90 -1.10 -6.14
N ILE A 50 5.01 -0.34 -6.09
CA ILE A 50 5.66 0.05 -4.83
C ILE A 50 4.71 0.95 -4.01
N SER A 51 4.10 1.94 -4.66
CA SER A 51 3.20 2.89 -4.00
C SER A 51 1.92 2.20 -3.54
N HIS A 52 1.30 1.39 -4.40
CA HIS A 52 0.11 0.63 -4.06
C HIS A 52 0.36 -0.39 -2.94
N ALA A 53 1.48 -1.11 -2.98
CA ALA A 53 1.85 -2.05 -1.91
C ALA A 53 2.11 -1.34 -0.58
N SER A 54 2.77 -0.17 -0.60
CA SER A 54 3.03 0.61 0.62
C SER A 54 1.74 1.07 1.29
N ILE A 55 0.74 1.47 0.50
CA ILE A 55 -0.55 1.92 1.01
C ILE A 55 -1.39 0.74 1.49
N ALA A 56 -1.41 -0.36 0.74
CA ALA A 56 -2.20 -1.55 1.08
C ALA A 56 -1.73 -2.24 2.38
N MET A 57 -0.45 -2.09 2.74
CA MET A 57 0.17 -2.78 3.88
C MET A 57 0.43 -1.89 5.11
N ASN A 58 -0.13 -0.68 5.16
CA ASN A 58 -0.06 0.18 6.35
C ASN A 58 -1.20 -0.04 7.34
#